data_AF-A0A538QSZ3-F1
#
_entry.id   AF-A0A538QSZ3-F1
#
_cell.length_a   1.000
_cell.length_b   1.000
_cell.length_c   1.000
_cell.angle_alpha   90.00
_cell.angle_beta   90.00
_cell.angle_gamma   90.00
#
_symmetry.space_group_name_H-M   'P 1'
#
loop_
_entity.id
_entity.type
_entity.pdbx_description
1 polymer ?
#
loop_
_entity_poly.entity_id
_entity_poly.type
_entity_poly.pdbx_seq_one_letter_code
_entity_poly.pdbx_strand_id
1 'polypeptide(L)'
;MPLHLPKVRSDLEYFDQEVEGESVVVVRDPIRGTYFRYNPLQAAMLRSLDGVRSIDQMVAALSEEFEVEIPRIAAERFVAHARKQMLLDVASYEVPEARAAKKVLQALRKQGVRLRNPDEPAPEVASAEGALFMGGMRQLQAGHPAKALDYFCAVLELNPDNRRAQMLANLIQTAYIKALSRSTSDFPTIILFNPTRLLRFLDRTIGKLVFHRLAWLALLGLVGLAIYCYSITPYPDLHVGAVEVVVAIVLTLAHFVLHELAHGFACHHYGGAVTEIGVIFFYYIRPAPYCDTSSSYLFKDRRQQVGVQVAGAILSVVFCCLLFVLLAVLHPSLPIYQAGQLILATTRCATTWGSPTCASARSTCSRRGSASACSGCPRPRSR
;
A
#
# COMPACT_ATOMS: atom_id res chain seq x y z
N MET A 1 -5.57 10.50 32.65
CA MET A 1 -4.80 10.64 31.39
C MET A 1 -3.42 11.16 31.73
N PRO A 2 -2.37 10.84 30.96
CA PRO A 2 -1.06 11.46 31.17
C PRO A 2 -1.22 13.00 31.18
N LEU A 3 -0.49 13.67 32.06
CA LEU A 3 -0.52 15.14 32.21
C LEU A 3 -0.04 15.87 30.93
N HIS A 4 0.66 15.16 30.05
CA HIS A 4 1.24 15.68 28.82
C HIS A 4 0.72 14.91 27.60
N LEU A 5 0.62 15.62 26.47
CA LEU A 5 0.27 15.02 25.19
C LEU A 5 1.36 14.04 24.75
N PRO A 6 1.02 13.00 23.97
CA PRO A 6 2.02 12.16 23.34
C PRO A 6 2.80 12.96 22.29
N LYS A 7 4.04 12.54 22.02
CA LYS A 7 4.88 13.13 20.96
C LYS A 7 4.54 12.52 19.60
N VAL A 8 4.52 13.34 18.54
CA VAL A 8 4.42 12.88 17.13
C VAL A 8 5.74 12.29 16.67
N ARG A 9 5.71 11.32 15.74
CA ARG A 9 6.95 10.80 15.16
C ARG A 9 7.64 11.87 14.31
N SER A 10 8.96 11.95 14.45
CA SER A 10 9.81 12.87 13.70
C SER A 10 10.03 12.49 12.24
N ASP A 11 9.73 11.25 11.85
CA ASP A 11 9.94 10.74 10.49
C ASP A 11 8.76 11.00 9.54
N LEU A 12 7.65 11.59 10.03
CA LEU A 12 6.51 11.92 9.16
C LEU A 12 6.87 13.05 8.19
N GLU A 13 6.54 12.86 6.92
CA GLU A 13 6.73 13.87 5.87
C GLU A 13 5.43 14.64 5.64
N TYR A 14 5.49 15.97 5.57
CA TYR A 14 4.34 16.85 5.38
C TYR A 14 4.43 17.55 4.02
N PHE A 15 3.32 17.57 3.28
CA PHE A 15 3.20 18.22 1.99
C PHE A 15 1.99 19.13 1.98
N ASP A 16 2.20 20.45 1.96
CA ASP A 16 1.12 21.42 1.84
C ASP A 16 0.65 21.50 0.38
N GLN A 17 -0.66 21.42 0.17
CA GLN A 17 -1.30 21.37 -1.15
C GLN A 17 -2.58 22.20 -1.17
N GLU A 18 -2.98 22.61 -2.37
CA GLU A 18 -4.32 23.13 -2.62
C GLU A 18 -5.03 22.16 -3.56
N VAL A 19 -6.19 21.67 -3.13
CA VAL A 19 -7.01 20.70 -3.86
C VAL A 19 -8.39 21.31 -4.02
N GLU A 20 -8.83 21.53 -5.26
CA GLU A 20 -10.15 22.10 -5.55
C GLU A 20 -10.44 23.44 -4.84
N GLY A 21 -9.40 24.23 -4.54
CA GLY A 21 -9.49 25.51 -3.84
C GLY A 21 -9.43 25.43 -2.31
N GLU A 22 -9.34 24.23 -1.74
CA GLU A 22 -9.14 24.01 -0.30
C GLU A 22 -7.67 23.72 0.01
N SER A 23 -7.14 24.35 1.06
CA SER A 23 -5.81 24.05 1.58
C SER A 23 -5.84 22.72 2.33
N VAL A 24 -4.98 21.77 1.94
CA VAL A 24 -4.88 20.42 2.48
C VAL A 24 -3.43 20.09 2.74
N VAL A 25 -3.13 19.50 3.89
CA VAL A 25 -1.81 18.99 4.22
C VAL A 25 -1.82 17.47 4.14
N VAL A 26 -1.00 16.92 3.24
CA VAL A 26 -0.82 15.47 3.09
C VAL A 26 0.34 15.04 3.98
N VAL A 27 0.08 14.09 4.89
CA VAL A 27 1.08 13.52 5.80
C VAL A 27 1.40 12.09 5.35
N ARG A 28 2.66 11.83 5.02
CA ARG A 28 3.15 10.50 4.62
C ARG A 28 3.82 9.83 5.81
N ASP A 29 3.41 8.60 6.10
CA ASP A 29 4.11 7.69 7.00
C ASP A 29 5.08 6.82 6.17
N PRO A 30 6.40 7.10 6.23
CA PRO A 30 7.39 6.36 5.43
C PRO A 30 7.61 4.93 5.92
N ILE A 31 7.26 4.62 7.17
CA ILE A 31 7.39 3.26 7.73
C ILE A 31 6.25 2.36 7.22
N ARG A 32 5.03 2.90 7.16
CA ARG A 32 3.82 2.16 6.75
C ARG A 32 3.45 2.35 5.29
N GLY A 33 4.07 3.30 4.58
CA GLY A 33 3.73 3.64 3.20
C GLY A 33 2.33 4.24 3.04
N THR A 34 1.75 4.77 4.12
CA THR A 34 0.38 5.30 4.15
C THR A 34 0.37 6.82 4.09
N TYR A 35 -0.63 7.38 3.40
CA TYR A 35 -0.83 8.83 3.28
C TYR A 35 -2.13 9.23 3.97
N PHE A 36 -2.09 10.33 4.72
CA PHE A 36 -3.22 10.91 5.41
C PHE A 36 -3.47 12.32 4.88
N ARG A 37 -4.73 12.69 4.68
CA ARG A 37 -5.11 14.05 4.29
C ARG A 37 -5.71 14.74 5.50
N TYR A 38 -5.14 15.87 5.88
CA TYR A 38 -5.60 16.70 6.98
C TYR A 38 -5.87 18.11 6.47
N ASN A 39 -6.82 18.80 7.09
CA ASN A 39 -6.91 20.25 6.90
C ASN A 39 -5.75 20.95 7.65
N PRO A 40 -5.49 22.25 7.41
CA PRO A 40 -4.37 22.96 8.01
C PRO A 40 -4.39 22.91 9.55
N LEU A 41 -5.57 23.03 10.15
CA LEU A 41 -5.75 22.94 11.60
C LEU A 41 -5.38 21.56 12.16
N GLN A 42 -5.84 20.48 11.54
CA GLN A 42 -5.51 19.11 11.95
C GLN A 42 -4.03 18.80 11.77
N ALA A 43 -3.40 19.32 10.72
CA ALA A 43 -1.96 19.19 10.52
C ALA A 43 -1.17 19.96 11.59
N ALA A 44 -1.61 21.18 11.94
CA ALA A 44 -1.03 21.95 13.03
C ALA A 44 -1.24 21.25 14.39
N MET A 45 -2.43 20.70 14.65
CA MET A 45 -2.68 19.83 15.81
C MET A 45 -1.67 18.69 15.87
N LEU A 46 -1.45 17.97 14.77
CA LEU A 46 -0.49 16.87 14.72
C LEU A 46 0.95 17.34 14.98
N ARG A 47 1.37 18.46 14.37
CA ARG A 47 2.71 19.06 14.58
C ARG A 47 2.91 19.56 16.01
N SER A 48 1.84 19.99 16.68
CA SER A 48 1.87 20.52 18.04
C SER A 48 1.97 19.44 19.13
N LEU A 49 1.86 18.16 18.77
CA LEU A 49 2.06 17.02 19.66
C LEU A 49 3.57 16.83 19.93
N ASP A 50 4.13 17.65 20.80
CA ASP A 50 5.57 17.70 21.11
C ASP A 50 5.99 16.81 22.30
N GLY A 51 5.04 16.27 23.05
CA GLY A 51 5.32 15.51 24.27
C GLY A 51 5.34 16.35 25.56
N VAL A 52 5.27 17.68 25.45
CA VAL A 52 5.51 18.62 26.56
C VAL A 52 4.23 19.36 26.94
N ARG A 53 3.50 19.89 25.95
CA ARG A 53 2.29 20.69 26.20
C ARG A 53 1.12 19.84 26.68
N SER A 54 0.27 20.43 27.53
CA SER A 54 -1.03 19.85 27.85
C SER A 54 -2.01 20.05 26.69
N ILE A 55 -3.11 19.29 26.70
CA ILE A 55 -4.15 19.43 25.67
C ILE A 55 -4.79 20.83 25.68
N ASP A 56 -4.94 21.42 26.86
CA ASP A 56 -5.57 22.73 27.01
C ASP A 56 -4.64 23.84 26.50
N GLN A 57 -3.32 23.73 26.72
CA GLN A 57 -2.31 24.64 26.17
C GLN A 57 -2.25 24.56 24.64
N MET A 58 -2.30 23.36 24.08
CA MET A 58 -2.34 23.14 22.64
C MET A 58 -3.62 23.74 22.03
N VAL A 59 -4.78 23.46 22.63
CA VAL A 59 -6.08 23.98 22.18
C VAL A 59 -6.09 25.51 22.23
N ALA A 60 -5.61 26.12 23.31
CA ALA A 60 -5.54 27.58 23.43
C ALA A 60 -4.67 28.20 22.32
N ALA A 61 -3.45 27.68 22.13
CA ALA A 61 -2.53 28.19 21.12
C ALA A 61 -3.08 28.07 19.69
N LEU A 62 -3.68 26.91 19.36
CA LEU A 62 -4.23 26.69 18.02
C LEU A 62 -5.55 27.43 17.79
N SER A 63 -6.34 27.67 18.84
CA SER A 63 -7.59 28.44 18.70
C SER A 63 -7.29 29.91 18.40
N GLU A 64 -6.21 30.44 18.98
CA GLU A 64 -5.69 31.77 18.67
C GLU A 64 -5.09 31.84 17.26
N GLU A 65 -4.21 30.90 16.90
CA GLU A 65 -3.54 30.88 15.58
C GLU A 65 -4.52 30.75 14.40
N PHE A 66 -5.56 29.92 14.55
CA PHE A 66 -6.53 29.65 13.49
C PHE A 66 -7.82 30.48 13.60
N GLU A 67 -7.94 31.34 14.62
CA GLU A 67 -9.14 32.14 14.93
C GLU A 67 -10.43 31.29 14.98
N VAL A 68 -10.32 30.06 15.51
CA VAL A 68 -11.42 29.09 15.58
C VAL A 68 -11.48 28.49 16.98
N GLU A 69 -12.68 28.41 17.56
CA GLU A 69 -12.87 27.71 18.83
C GLU A 69 -12.73 26.19 18.63
N ILE A 70 -11.74 25.59 19.29
CA ILE A 70 -11.48 24.14 19.23
C ILE A 70 -12.02 23.49 20.50
N PRO A 71 -13.09 22.67 20.43
CA PRO A 71 -13.55 21.93 21.58
C PRO A 71 -12.49 20.93 22.05
N ARG A 72 -12.22 20.87 23.35
CA ARG A 72 -11.28 19.91 23.97
C ARG A 72 -11.52 18.47 23.52
N ILE A 73 -12.80 18.07 23.43
CA ILE A 73 -13.21 16.73 22.99
C ILE A 73 -12.79 16.45 21.53
N ALA A 74 -12.83 17.46 20.65
CA ALA A 74 -12.39 17.31 19.27
C ALA A 74 -10.87 17.08 19.18
N ALA A 75 -10.10 17.83 19.96
CA ALA A 75 -8.66 17.63 20.11
C ALA A 75 -8.33 16.23 20.69
N GLU A 76 -9.04 15.78 21.73
CA GLU A 76 -8.86 14.44 22.31
C GLU A 76 -9.14 13.33 21.29
N ARG A 77 -10.23 13.48 20.52
CA ARG A 77 -10.56 12.55 19.42
C ARG A 77 -9.50 12.53 18.34
N PHE A 78 -8.94 13.69 18.00
CA PHE A 78 -7.84 13.78 17.03
C PHE A 78 -6.59 13.05 17.52
N VAL A 79 -6.19 13.26 18.77
CA VAL A 79 -5.05 12.56 19.39
C VAL A 79 -5.28 11.05 19.44
N ALA A 80 -6.49 10.61 19.80
CA ALA A 80 -6.86 9.20 19.77
C ALA A 80 -6.81 8.61 18.36
N HIS A 81 -7.23 9.38 17.35
CA HIS A 81 -7.12 9.00 15.94
C HIS A 81 -5.67 8.86 15.49
N ALA A 82 -4.81 9.86 15.78
CA ALA A 82 -3.38 9.82 15.47
C ALA A 82 -2.70 8.60 16.13
N ARG A 83 -3.06 8.29 17.38
CA ARG A 83 -2.61 7.07 18.07
C ARG A 83 -3.00 5.82 17.30
N LYS A 84 -4.29 5.66 16.94
CA LYS A 84 -4.80 4.52 16.17
C LYS A 84 -4.09 4.36 14.82
N GLN A 85 -3.70 5.48 14.19
CA GLN A 85 -2.98 5.49 12.92
C GLN A 85 -1.46 5.32 13.04
N MET A 86 -0.92 5.02 14.24
CA MET A 86 0.52 4.81 14.44
C MET A 86 1.38 6.05 14.12
N LEU A 87 0.82 7.26 14.22
CA LEU A 87 1.52 8.53 13.90
C LEU A 87 2.30 9.11 15.08
N LEU A 88 2.17 8.52 16.27
CA LEU A 88 2.81 8.98 17.50
C LEU A 88 4.11 8.21 17.77
N ASP A 89 4.96 8.75 18.63
CA ASP A 89 6.19 8.11 19.08
C ASP A 89 5.90 6.76 19.76
N VAL A 90 6.87 5.85 19.74
CA VAL A 90 6.83 4.50 20.33
C VAL A 90 6.39 4.53 21.79
N ALA A 91 6.81 5.54 22.55
CA ALA A 91 6.40 5.72 23.95
C ALA A 91 4.86 5.78 24.13
N SER A 92 4.12 6.06 23.05
CA SER A 92 2.65 6.07 23.04
C SER A 92 2.01 4.68 22.91
N TYR A 93 2.81 3.61 22.77
CA TYR A 93 2.31 2.27 22.48
C TYR A 93 2.91 1.20 23.39
N GLU A 94 2.04 0.34 23.91
CA GLU A 94 2.46 -0.87 24.61
C GLU A 94 2.72 -1.98 23.58
N VAL A 95 3.98 -2.36 23.42
CA VAL A 95 4.38 -3.47 22.55
C VAL A 95 4.87 -4.62 23.42
N PRO A 96 4.42 -5.86 23.18
CA PRO A 96 5.03 -7.02 23.81
C PRO A 96 6.54 -7.05 23.52
N GLU A 97 7.36 -6.92 24.57
CA GLU A 97 8.82 -6.73 24.45
C GLU A 97 9.46 -7.81 23.58
N ALA A 98 9.03 -9.07 23.72
CA ALA A 98 9.56 -10.20 22.93
C ALA A 98 9.40 -10.01 21.41
N ARG A 99 8.27 -9.44 20.97
CA ARG A 99 8.01 -9.21 19.53
C ARG A 99 8.83 -8.04 19.01
N ALA A 100 8.91 -6.95 19.78
CA ALA A 100 9.72 -5.78 19.45
C ALA A 100 11.21 -6.15 19.39
N ALA A 101 11.72 -6.84 20.41
CA ALA A 101 13.10 -7.32 20.49
C ALA A 101 13.49 -8.15 19.27
N LYS A 102 12.64 -9.09 18.83
CA LYS A 102 12.89 -9.90 17.64
C LYS A 102 13.05 -9.06 16.37
N LYS A 103 12.15 -8.09 16.13
CA LYS A 103 12.20 -7.21 14.94
C LYS A 103 13.39 -6.25 15.01
N VAL A 104 13.70 -5.70 16.19
CA VAL A 104 14.86 -4.83 16.43
C VAL A 104 16.17 -5.58 16.16
N LEU A 105 16.33 -6.80 16.71
CA LEU A 105 17.50 -7.64 16.45
C LEU A 105 17.66 -7.98 14.97
N GLN A 106 16.56 -8.26 14.26
CA GLN A 106 16.59 -8.50 12.83
C GLN A 106 17.05 -7.25 12.05
N ALA A 107 16.58 -6.07 12.44
CA ALA A 107 16.97 -4.81 11.82
C ALA A 107 18.44 -4.45 12.10
N LEU A 108 18.93 -4.67 13.33
CA LEU A 108 20.34 -4.48 13.70
C LEU A 108 21.26 -5.39 12.86
N ARG A 109 20.90 -6.67 12.72
CA ARG A 109 21.65 -7.63 11.90
C ARG A 109 21.72 -7.21 10.43
N LYS A 110 20.60 -6.71 9.86
CA LYS A 110 20.56 -6.19 8.48
C LYS A 110 21.50 -5.00 8.27
N GLN A 111 21.68 -4.17 9.29
CA GLN A 111 22.60 -3.03 9.28
C GLN A 111 24.03 -3.38 9.68
N GLY A 112 24.34 -4.67 9.88
CA GLY A 112 25.67 -5.12 10.28
C GLY A 112 26.06 -4.76 11.72
N VAL A 113 25.13 -4.26 12.54
CA VAL A 113 25.39 -3.90 13.94
C VAL A 113 25.50 -5.18 14.75
N ARG A 114 26.70 -5.48 15.24
CA ARG A 114 26.94 -6.60 16.16
C ARG A 114 26.75 -6.13 17.59
N LEU A 115 25.82 -6.79 18.28
CA LEU A 115 25.74 -6.68 19.74
C LEU A 115 26.92 -7.45 20.32
N ARG A 116 27.62 -6.80 21.26
CA ARG A 116 28.75 -7.39 21.98
C ARG A 116 28.29 -8.57 22.85
N ASN A 117 29.18 -9.49 23.20
CA ASN A 117 28.83 -10.56 24.12
C ASN A 117 28.64 -9.98 25.54
N PRO A 118 27.57 -10.33 26.30
CA PRO A 118 27.35 -9.79 27.66
C PRO A 118 28.50 -10.06 28.64
N ASP A 119 29.27 -11.12 28.40
CA ASP A 119 30.38 -11.55 29.26
C ASP A 119 31.67 -10.74 29.06
N GLU A 120 31.72 -9.86 28.06
CA GLU A 120 32.91 -9.06 27.82
C GLU A 120 32.92 -7.77 28.67
N PRO A 121 34.06 -7.41 29.29
CA PRO A 121 34.15 -6.26 30.20
C PRO A 121 33.84 -4.94 29.48
N ALA A 122 32.89 -4.16 29.99
CA ALA A 122 32.49 -2.90 29.38
C ALA A 122 33.71 -1.98 29.17
N PRO A 123 33.81 -1.27 28.03
CA PRO A 123 34.94 -0.36 27.83
C PRO A 123 34.86 0.76 28.87
N GLU A 124 36.00 1.22 29.37
CA GLU A 124 36.03 2.42 30.20
C GLU A 124 35.53 3.61 29.36
N VAL A 125 34.46 4.25 29.84
CA VAL A 125 33.86 5.36 29.13
C VAL A 125 34.17 6.65 29.87
N ALA A 126 34.99 7.50 29.25
CA ALA A 126 35.45 8.76 29.85
C ALA A 126 34.41 9.89 29.81
N SER A 127 33.34 9.76 29.01
CA SER A 127 32.32 10.80 28.83
C SER A 127 30.93 10.36 29.29
N ALA A 128 30.15 11.31 29.84
CA ALA A 128 28.75 11.08 30.20
C ALA A 128 27.91 10.62 28.99
N GLU A 129 28.19 11.17 27.81
CA GLU A 129 27.59 10.75 26.52
C GLU A 129 27.84 9.26 26.23
N GLY A 130 29.10 8.82 26.33
CA GLY A 130 29.44 7.44 26.04
C GLY A 130 28.87 6.48 27.10
N ALA A 131 28.75 6.91 28.36
CA ALA A 131 28.13 6.10 29.41
C ALA A 131 26.64 5.84 29.11
N LEU A 132 25.90 6.86 28.66
CA LEU A 132 24.52 6.74 28.20
C LEU A 132 24.41 5.86 26.96
N PHE A 133 25.29 6.07 25.96
CA PHE A 133 25.29 5.26 24.74
C PHE A 133 25.52 3.77 25.05
N MET A 134 26.48 3.46 25.92
CA MET A 134 26.73 2.08 26.37
C MET A 134 25.56 1.53 27.20
N GLY A 135 24.89 2.36 27.99
CA GLY A 135 23.65 2.00 28.68
C GLY A 135 22.57 1.52 27.70
N GLY A 136 22.35 2.26 26.60
CA GLY A 136 21.42 1.88 25.54
C GLY A 136 21.79 0.55 24.87
N MET A 137 23.08 0.35 24.56
CA MET A 137 23.58 -0.91 23.99
C MET A 137 23.37 -2.11 24.92
N ARG A 138 23.52 -1.93 26.25
CA ARG A 138 23.22 -2.99 27.24
C ARG A 138 21.74 -3.34 27.28
N GLN A 139 20.86 -2.34 27.21
CA GLN A 139 19.41 -2.59 27.15
C GLN A 139 19.01 -3.34 25.88
N LEU A 140 19.66 -3.07 24.74
CA LEU A 140 19.47 -3.87 23.52
C LEU A 140 19.90 -5.33 23.69
N GLN A 141 21.05 -5.57 24.35
CA GLN A 141 21.54 -6.92 24.64
C GLN A 141 20.59 -7.67 25.59
N ALA A 142 20.06 -6.97 26.59
CA ALA A 142 19.10 -7.53 27.54
C ALA A 142 17.70 -7.75 26.94
N GLY A 143 17.46 -7.34 25.69
CA GLY A 143 16.16 -7.53 25.03
C GLY A 143 15.11 -6.50 25.41
N HIS A 144 15.50 -5.34 25.95
CA HIS A 144 14.63 -4.22 26.32
C HIS A 144 14.80 -3.02 25.37
N PRO A 145 14.32 -3.10 24.11
CA PRO A 145 14.61 -2.07 23.14
C PRO A 145 13.88 -0.74 23.38
N ALA A 146 12.76 -0.71 24.13
CA ALA A 146 12.12 0.54 24.56
C ALA A 146 13.03 1.34 25.50
N LYS A 147 13.57 0.69 26.54
CA LYS A 147 14.54 1.32 27.45
C LYS A 147 15.78 1.77 26.69
N ALA A 148 16.24 0.97 25.72
CA ALA A 148 17.37 1.37 24.88
C ALA A 148 17.11 2.65 24.10
N LEU A 149 15.88 2.83 23.59
CA LEU A 149 15.48 4.06 22.90
C LEU A 149 15.61 5.28 23.83
N ASP A 150 15.16 5.16 25.09
CA ASP A 150 15.27 6.25 26.08
C ASP A 150 16.73 6.68 26.29
N TYR A 151 17.67 5.73 26.38
CA TYR A 151 19.10 6.02 26.45
C TYR A 151 19.63 6.73 25.20
N PHE A 152 19.23 6.31 24.01
CA PHE A 152 19.67 6.97 22.77
C PHE A 152 19.06 8.37 22.62
N CYS A 153 17.82 8.58 23.05
CA CYS A 153 17.23 9.91 23.14
C CYS A 153 18.01 10.80 24.10
N ALA A 154 18.40 10.30 25.29
CA ALA A 154 19.23 11.05 26.23
C ALA A 154 20.62 11.40 25.65
N VAL A 155 21.21 10.53 24.82
CA VAL A 155 22.44 10.85 24.09
C VAL A 155 22.20 12.00 23.11
N LEU A 156 21.08 12.01 22.39
CA LEU A 156 20.74 13.06 21.43
C LEU A 156 20.37 14.39 22.09
N GLU A 157 19.89 14.37 23.33
CA GLU A 157 19.70 15.59 24.13
C GLU A 157 21.04 16.24 24.50
N LEU A 158 22.07 15.43 24.78
CA LEU A 158 23.43 15.93 25.06
C LEU A 158 24.17 16.33 23.78
N ASN A 159 24.05 15.54 22.72
CA ASN A 159 24.73 15.73 21.45
C ASN A 159 23.78 15.39 20.30
N PRO A 160 23.05 16.38 19.78
CA PRO A 160 22.13 16.19 18.67
C PRO A 160 22.81 15.63 17.42
N ASP A 161 24.10 15.89 17.21
CA ASP A 161 24.85 15.48 16.01
C ASP A 161 25.39 14.04 16.07
N ASN A 162 25.11 13.28 17.14
CA ASN A 162 25.55 11.90 17.26
C ASN A 162 24.82 10.98 16.27
N ARG A 163 25.41 10.81 15.07
CA ARG A 163 24.87 9.98 13.98
C ARG A 163 24.57 8.53 14.38
N ARG A 164 25.36 7.95 15.29
CA ARG A 164 25.15 6.55 15.73
C ARG A 164 23.91 6.43 16.62
N ALA A 165 23.74 7.36 17.57
CA ALA A 165 22.56 7.41 18.42
C ALA A 165 21.30 7.68 17.59
N GLN A 166 21.36 8.62 16.63
CA GLN A 166 20.26 8.88 15.68
C GLN A 166 19.89 7.62 14.88
N MET A 167 20.88 6.95 14.30
CA MET A 167 20.67 5.72 13.52
C MET A 167 19.99 4.63 14.35
N LEU A 168 20.47 4.39 15.59
CA LEU A 168 19.92 3.35 16.46
C LEU A 168 18.51 3.70 16.95
N ALA A 169 18.28 4.95 17.36
CA ALA A 169 16.97 5.43 17.75
C ALA A 169 15.94 5.25 16.62
N ASN A 170 16.27 5.72 15.41
CA ASN A 170 15.42 5.59 14.23
C ASN A 170 15.16 4.12 13.87
N LEU A 171 16.18 3.25 13.99
CA LEU A 171 16.05 1.82 13.71
C LEU A 171 15.13 1.14 14.71
N ILE A 172 15.29 1.42 16.00
CA ILE A 172 14.44 0.89 17.07
C ILE A 172 13.02 1.37 16.87
N GLN A 173 12.81 2.66 16.65
CA GLN A 173 11.51 3.26 16.38
C GLN A 173 10.82 2.60 15.18
N THR A 174 11.54 2.46 14.07
CA THR A 174 11.06 1.77 12.87
C THR A 174 10.66 0.33 13.15
N ALA A 175 11.50 -0.42 13.86
CA ALA A 175 11.23 -1.81 14.18
C ALA A 175 10.04 -1.99 15.14
N TYR A 176 9.86 -1.06 16.09
CA TYR A 176 8.72 -1.02 17.00
C TYR A 176 7.40 -0.79 16.26
N ILE A 177 7.36 0.23 15.40
CA ILE A 177 6.18 0.54 14.61
C ILE A 177 5.85 -0.63 13.66
N LYS A 178 6.86 -1.24 13.03
CA LYS A 178 6.67 -2.46 12.22
C LYS A 178 6.23 -3.66 13.06
N ALA A 179 6.63 -3.76 14.33
CA ALA A 179 6.18 -4.84 15.22
C ALA A 179 4.70 -4.67 15.61
N LEU A 180 4.27 -3.42 15.86
CA LEU A 180 2.89 -3.06 16.21
C LEU A 180 1.93 -3.10 15.03
N SER A 181 2.41 -2.66 13.87
CA SER A 181 1.67 -2.70 12.63
C SER A 181 1.34 -4.16 12.30
N ARG A 182 0.12 -4.59 12.66
CA ARG A 182 -0.55 -5.75 12.03
C ARG A 182 -0.96 -5.43 10.59
N SER A 183 -0.38 -4.40 9.95
CA SER A 183 -0.76 -4.05 8.60
C SER A 183 -0.58 -5.28 7.72
N THR A 184 -1.66 -5.58 7.02
CA THR A 184 -1.79 -6.50 5.89
C THR A 184 -0.86 -6.17 4.73
N SER A 185 0.20 -5.37 4.93
CA SER A 185 1.21 -4.97 3.93
C SER A 185 2.62 -5.47 4.25
N ASP A 186 2.83 -6.18 5.38
CA ASP A 186 4.08 -6.91 5.68
C ASP A 186 4.17 -8.20 4.79
N PHE A 187 3.67 -8.12 3.56
CA PHE A 187 3.95 -9.12 2.54
C PHE A 187 5.41 -8.95 2.12
N PRO A 188 6.20 -10.03 2.03
CA PRO A 188 7.55 -9.89 1.53
C PRO A 188 7.47 -9.34 0.11
N THR A 189 8.00 -8.14 -0.07
CA THR A 189 8.16 -7.47 -1.35
C THR A 189 9.54 -7.78 -1.89
N ILE A 190 9.59 -8.26 -3.12
CA ILE A 190 10.83 -8.34 -3.89
C ILE A 190 10.82 -7.19 -4.87
N ILE A 191 11.67 -6.19 -4.64
CA ILE A 191 11.90 -5.10 -5.59
C ILE A 191 12.70 -5.68 -6.75
N LEU A 192 12.16 -5.62 -7.96
CA LEU A 192 12.82 -6.17 -9.15
C LEU A 192 13.76 -5.13 -9.77
N PHE A 193 13.23 -3.94 -10.09
CA PHE A 193 14.00 -2.87 -10.71
C PHE A 193 13.29 -1.51 -10.60
N ASN A 194 14.04 -0.45 -10.88
CA ASN A 194 13.52 0.91 -10.98
C ASN A 194 13.02 1.20 -12.41
N PRO A 195 11.72 1.44 -12.64
CA PRO A 195 11.14 1.60 -13.98
C PRO A 195 11.24 3.02 -14.53
N THR A 196 11.76 4.01 -13.78
CA THR A 196 11.67 5.43 -14.16
C THR A 196 12.24 5.70 -15.55
N ARG A 197 13.32 5.02 -15.95
CA ARG A 197 13.91 5.19 -17.30
C ARG A 197 13.01 4.66 -18.40
N LEU A 198 12.41 3.48 -18.19
CA LEU A 198 11.47 2.87 -19.13
C LEU A 198 10.22 3.74 -19.27
N LEU A 199 9.64 4.18 -18.15
CA LEU A 199 8.45 5.02 -18.15
C LEU A 199 8.70 6.36 -18.85
N ARG A 200 9.87 6.98 -18.63
CA ARG A 200 10.25 8.22 -19.33
C ARG A 200 10.40 8.02 -20.84
N PHE A 201 10.95 6.88 -21.27
CA PHE A 201 11.06 6.54 -22.69
C PHE A 201 9.68 6.34 -23.31
N LEU A 202 8.81 5.56 -22.65
CA LEU A 202 7.43 5.34 -23.08
C LEU A 202 6.66 6.66 -23.12
N ASP A 203 6.83 7.53 -22.14
CA ASP A 203 6.07 8.77 -22.04
C ASP A 203 6.41 9.73 -23.18
N ARG A 204 7.70 9.82 -23.52
CA ARG A 204 8.17 10.59 -24.68
C ARG A 204 7.68 10.03 -26.01
N THR A 205 7.57 8.70 -26.12
CA THR A 205 7.26 8.03 -27.39
C THR A 205 5.76 7.94 -27.64
N ILE A 206 5.01 7.45 -26.66
CA ILE A 206 3.57 7.13 -26.79
C ILE A 206 2.69 7.94 -25.83
N GLY A 207 3.23 8.66 -24.85
CA GLY A 207 2.43 9.40 -23.86
C GLY A 207 1.47 10.38 -24.51
N LYS A 208 1.96 11.22 -25.43
CA LYS A 208 1.09 12.17 -26.16
C LYS A 208 -0.02 11.48 -26.96
N LEU A 209 0.21 10.26 -27.47
CA LEU A 209 -0.78 9.51 -28.24
C LEU A 209 -1.84 8.91 -27.31
N VAL A 210 -1.40 8.22 -26.24
CA VAL A 210 -2.26 7.49 -25.29
C VAL A 210 -3.20 8.42 -24.54
N PHE A 211 -2.74 9.60 -24.15
CA PHE A 211 -3.56 10.58 -23.42
C PHE A 211 -4.33 11.55 -24.34
N HIS A 212 -4.25 11.38 -25.67
CA HIS A 212 -5.00 12.18 -26.62
C HIS A 212 -6.46 11.75 -26.73
N ARG A 213 -7.37 12.68 -27.09
CA ARG A 213 -8.80 12.38 -27.30
C ARG A 213 -9.05 11.29 -28.36
N LEU A 214 -8.16 11.20 -29.35
CA LEU A 214 -8.22 10.18 -30.39
C LEU A 214 -7.97 8.77 -29.87
N ALA A 215 -7.21 8.60 -28.78
CA ALA A 215 -7.01 7.29 -28.17
C ALA A 215 -8.32 6.72 -27.61
N TRP A 216 -9.20 7.57 -27.09
CA TRP A 216 -10.52 7.15 -26.61
C TRP A 216 -11.44 6.70 -27.75
N LEU A 217 -11.40 7.38 -28.89
CA LEU A 217 -12.13 6.95 -30.10
C LEU A 217 -11.56 5.63 -30.65
N ALA A 218 -10.23 5.48 -30.66
CA ALA A 218 -9.57 4.24 -31.05
C ALA A 218 -9.92 3.08 -30.11
N LEU A 219 -9.97 3.32 -28.80
CA LEU A 219 -10.40 2.34 -27.81
C LEU A 219 -11.85 1.93 -28.03
N LEU A 220 -12.76 2.89 -28.27
CA LEU A 220 -14.16 2.59 -28.57
C LEU A 220 -14.30 1.75 -29.85
N GLY A 221 -13.54 2.09 -30.90
CA GLY A 221 -13.48 1.30 -32.14
C GLY A 221 -12.93 -0.11 -31.91
N LEU A 222 -11.88 -0.25 -31.10
CA LEU A 222 -11.30 -1.54 -30.72
C LEU A 222 -12.30 -2.40 -29.92
N VAL A 223 -13.07 -1.79 -29.01
CA VAL A 223 -14.13 -2.49 -28.28
C VAL A 223 -15.23 -2.96 -29.24
N GLY A 224 -15.67 -2.11 -30.18
CA GLY A 224 -16.64 -2.49 -31.20
C GLY A 224 -16.14 -3.65 -32.09
N LEU A 225 -14.88 -3.59 -32.51
CA LEU A 225 -14.23 -4.67 -33.26
C LEU A 225 -14.15 -5.96 -32.44
N ALA A 226 -13.78 -5.88 -31.16
CA ALA A 226 -13.73 -7.04 -30.28
C ALA A 226 -15.10 -7.67 -30.06
N ILE A 227 -16.18 -6.89 -29.95
CA ILE A 227 -17.56 -7.39 -29.86
C ILE A 227 -17.93 -8.12 -31.16
N TYR A 228 -17.59 -7.56 -32.31
CA TYR A 228 -17.81 -8.21 -33.61
C TYR A 228 -17.04 -9.53 -33.70
N CYS A 229 -15.73 -9.53 -33.42
CA CYS A 229 -14.89 -10.72 -33.36
C CYS A 229 -15.45 -11.77 -32.40
N TYR A 230 -15.91 -11.35 -31.22
CA TYR A 230 -16.55 -12.22 -30.24
C TYR A 230 -17.79 -12.91 -30.82
N SER A 231 -18.61 -12.20 -31.60
CA SER A 231 -19.86 -12.73 -32.16
C SER A 231 -19.67 -13.75 -33.28
N ILE A 232 -18.56 -13.66 -34.03
CA ILE A 232 -18.28 -14.55 -35.17
C ILE A 232 -17.38 -15.74 -34.80
N THR A 233 -16.70 -15.69 -33.67
CA THR A 233 -15.72 -16.70 -33.27
C THR A 233 -16.42 -17.92 -32.64
N PRO A 234 -16.23 -19.14 -33.17
CA PRO A 234 -16.77 -20.36 -32.57
C PRO A 234 -15.97 -20.78 -31.34
N TYR A 235 -16.62 -21.00 -30.20
CA TYR A 235 -15.97 -21.45 -28.96
C TYR A 235 -16.21 -22.97 -28.77
N PRO A 236 -15.33 -23.85 -29.30
CA PRO A 236 -15.44 -25.28 -29.07
C PRO A 236 -15.17 -25.64 -27.61
N ASP A 237 -15.46 -26.89 -27.23
CA ASP A 237 -15.17 -27.38 -25.89
C ASP A 237 -13.72 -27.16 -25.50
N LEU A 238 -13.52 -26.65 -24.29
CA LEU A 238 -12.22 -26.24 -23.79
C LEU A 238 -11.32 -27.46 -23.56
N HIS A 239 -10.24 -27.56 -24.33
CA HIS A 239 -9.21 -28.56 -24.08
C HIS A 239 -8.16 -27.99 -23.13
N VAL A 240 -7.99 -28.62 -21.97
CA VAL A 240 -7.06 -28.19 -20.93
C VAL A 240 -5.88 -29.16 -20.87
N GLY A 241 -4.92 -28.98 -21.77
CA GLY A 241 -3.64 -29.67 -21.74
C GLY A 241 -2.56 -28.86 -21.00
N ALA A 242 -1.41 -29.49 -20.76
CA ALA A 242 -0.31 -28.86 -20.02
C ALA A 242 0.26 -27.63 -20.74
N VAL A 243 0.37 -27.68 -22.07
CA VAL A 243 0.91 -26.59 -22.89
C VAL A 243 -0.02 -25.38 -22.85
N GLU A 244 -1.32 -25.61 -23.01
CA GLU A 244 -2.38 -24.58 -22.98
C GLU A 244 -2.41 -23.87 -21.63
N VAL A 245 -2.29 -24.63 -20.53
CA VAL A 245 -2.22 -24.08 -19.18
C VAL A 245 -0.97 -23.23 -18.99
N VAL A 246 0.21 -23.70 -19.42
CA VAL A 246 1.45 -22.92 -19.32
C VAL A 246 1.35 -21.61 -20.12
N VAL A 247 0.86 -21.67 -21.36
CA VAL A 247 0.64 -20.48 -22.18
C VAL A 247 -0.34 -19.52 -21.51
N ALA A 248 -1.45 -20.03 -20.96
CA ALA A 248 -2.44 -19.21 -20.27
C ALA A 248 -1.85 -18.51 -19.02
N ILE A 249 -1.04 -19.22 -18.23
CA ILE A 249 -0.35 -18.66 -17.06
C ILE A 249 0.62 -17.57 -17.49
N VAL A 250 1.45 -17.80 -18.51
CA VAL A 250 2.44 -16.82 -18.99
C VAL A 250 1.75 -15.55 -19.49
N LEU A 251 0.70 -15.69 -20.31
CA LEU A 251 -0.06 -14.54 -20.81
C LEU A 251 -0.78 -13.78 -19.68
N THR A 252 -1.32 -14.49 -18.70
CA THR A 252 -1.98 -13.88 -17.54
C THR A 252 -0.99 -13.13 -16.65
N LEU A 253 0.20 -13.70 -16.40
CA LEU A 253 1.25 -13.02 -15.64
C LEU A 253 1.76 -11.79 -16.37
N ALA A 254 2.01 -11.90 -17.69
CA ALA A 254 2.40 -10.77 -18.53
C ALA A 254 1.34 -9.65 -18.48
N HIS A 255 0.05 -10.00 -18.55
CA HIS A 255 -1.05 -9.05 -18.40
C HIS A 255 -1.00 -8.31 -17.06
N PHE A 256 -0.86 -9.02 -15.94
CA PHE A 256 -0.81 -8.37 -14.63
C PHE A 256 0.42 -7.47 -14.46
N VAL A 257 1.58 -7.86 -15.02
CA VAL A 257 2.77 -6.98 -15.02
C VAL A 257 2.51 -5.72 -15.84
N LEU A 258 1.89 -5.86 -17.01
CA LEU A 258 1.51 -4.73 -17.83
C LEU A 258 0.47 -3.84 -17.12
N HIS A 259 -0.49 -4.42 -16.39
CA HIS A 259 -1.53 -3.71 -15.63
C HIS A 259 -0.91 -2.76 -14.59
N GLU A 260 0.02 -3.28 -13.80
CA GLU A 260 0.77 -2.50 -12.82
C GLU A 260 1.66 -1.44 -13.49
N LEU A 261 2.30 -1.79 -14.62
CA LEU A 261 3.05 -0.83 -15.43
C LEU A 261 2.16 0.30 -15.98
N ALA A 262 0.89 0.04 -16.31
CA ALA A 262 -0.03 1.07 -16.77
C ALA A 262 -0.38 2.07 -15.66
N HIS A 263 -0.57 1.60 -14.42
CA HIS A 263 -0.68 2.49 -13.26
C HIS A 263 0.58 3.34 -13.09
N GLY A 264 1.77 2.71 -13.15
CA GLY A 264 3.06 3.40 -13.08
C GLY A 264 3.25 4.42 -14.20
N PHE A 265 2.89 4.07 -15.43
CA PHE A 265 2.97 4.93 -16.60
C PHE A 265 2.08 6.16 -16.47
N ALA A 266 0.82 5.98 -16.08
CA ALA A 266 -0.09 7.09 -15.84
C ALA A 266 0.40 7.99 -14.70
N CYS A 267 0.90 7.40 -13.61
CA CYS A 267 1.46 8.15 -12.50
C CYS A 267 2.67 8.98 -12.95
N HIS A 268 3.58 8.40 -13.74
CA HIS A 268 4.74 9.11 -14.27
C HIS A 268 4.36 10.25 -15.23
N HIS A 269 3.39 10.02 -16.12
CA HIS A 269 2.90 11.03 -17.08
C HIS A 269 2.36 12.28 -16.38
N TYR A 270 1.63 12.11 -15.28
CA TYR A 270 1.12 13.22 -14.46
C TYR A 270 2.17 13.85 -13.53
N GLY A 271 3.44 13.45 -13.62
CA GLY A 271 4.55 14.00 -12.83
C GLY A 271 4.83 13.29 -11.51
N GLY A 272 4.24 12.11 -11.29
CA GLY A 272 4.49 11.25 -10.14
C GLY A 272 5.85 10.54 -10.19
N ALA A 273 6.43 10.33 -9.01
CA ALA A 273 7.66 9.56 -8.85
C ALA A 273 7.36 8.07 -8.72
N VAL A 274 7.65 7.32 -9.78
CA VAL A 274 7.54 5.85 -9.80
C VAL A 274 8.93 5.26 -9.76
N THR A 275 9.31 4.72 -8.61
CA THR A 275 10.70 4.32 -8.32
C THR A 275 10.88 2.81 -8.17
N GLU A 276 9.79 2.06 -7.92
CA GLU A 276 9.86 0.63 -7.61
C GLU A 276 8.78 -0.15 -8.36
N ILE A 277 9.20 -1.21 -9.07
CA ILE A 277 8.33 -2.31 -9.51
C ILE A 277 8.85 -3.61 -8.93
N GLY A 278 7.93 -4.45 -8.48
CA GLY A 278 8.27 -5.68 -7.78
C GLY A 278 7.18 -6.72 -7.78
N VAL A 279 7.37 -7.72 -6.94
CA VAL A 279 6.39 -8.77 -6.65
C VAL A 279 6.08 -8.74 -5.15
N ILE A 280 4.80 -8.62 -4.84
CA ILE A 280 4.23 -8.77 -3.50
C ILE A 280 3.77 -10.23 -3.34
N PHE A 281 4.13 -10.86 -2.24
CA PHE A 281 3.65 -12.20 -1.92
C PHE A 281 2.51 -12.16 -0.91
N PHE A 282 1.28 -12.24 -1.42
CA PHE A 282 0.10 -12.37 -0.57
C PHE A 282 0.14 -13.70 0.19
N TYR A 283 0.09 -13.63 1.52
CA TYR A 283 0.13 -14.77 2.44
C TYR A 283 1.29 -15.75 2.17
N TYR A 284 2.44 -15.24 1.69
CA TYR A 284 3.65 -16.01 1.33
C TYR A 284 3.51 -17.03 0.19
N ILE A 285 2.34 -17.19 -0.42
CA ILE A 285 2.08 -18.25 -1.41
C ILE A 285 1.76 -17.67 -2.79
N ARG A 286 1.05 -16.53 -2.86
CA ARG A 286 0.58 -15.98 -4.15
C ARG A 286 1.42 -14.76 -4.55
N PRO A 287 2.31 -14.88 -5.54
CA PRO A 287 2.99 -13.72 -6.10
C PRO A 287 1.99 -12.87 -6.89
N ALA A 288 2.06 -11.56 -6.70
CA ALA A 288 1.35 -10.58 -7.50
C ALA A 288 2.32 -9.45 -7.85
N PRO A 289 2.33 -9.00 -9.12
CA PRO A 289 3.12 -7.83 -9.47
C PRO A 289 2.60 -6.60 -8.72
N TYR A 290 3.50 -5.64 -8.51
CA TYR A 290 3.22 -4.38 -7.84
C TYR A 290 4.04 -3.27 -8.48
N CYS A 291 3.42 -2.09 -8.62
CA CYS A 291 4.10 -0.85 -8.97
C CYS A 291 3.83 0.21 -7.89
N ASP A 292 4.88 0.84 -7.36
CA ASP A 292 4.71 1.95 -6.42
C ASP A 292 4.19 3.19 -7.15
N THR A 293 2.89 3.43 -6.97
CA THR A 293 2.18 4.61 -7.49
C THR A 293 1.74 5.54 -6.37
N SER A 294 2.33 5.40 -5.18
CA SER A 294 1.92 6.15 -4.00
C SER A 294 2.07 7.67 -4.14
N SER A 295 2.92 8.15 -5.05
CA SER A 295 2.97 9.58 -5.40
C SER A 295 1.67 10.11 -6.00
N SER A 296 0.76 9.27 -6.50
CA SER A 296 -0.54 9.72 -7.01
C SER A 296 -1.38 10.39 -5.93
N TYR A 297 -1.19 10.04 -4.65
CA TYR A 297 -1.90 10.68 -3.54
C TYR A 297 -1.56 12.16 -3.36
N LEU A 298 -0.41 12.59 -3.91
CA LEU A 298 0.10 13.96 -3.87
C LEU A 298 -0.35 14.81 -5.07
N PHE A 299 -1.11 14.26 -6.02
CA PHE A 299 -1.60 15.05 -7.15
C PHE A 299 -2.69 16.02 -6.69
N LYS A 300 -2.63 17.28 -7.15
CA LYS A 300 -3.65 18.29 -6.82
C LYS A 300 -4.98 17.99 -7.51
N ASP A 301 -4.93 17.53 -8.76
CA ASP A 301 -6.11 17.26 -9.57
C ASP A 301 -6.69 15.86 -9.30
N ARG A 302 -7.94 15.80 -8.82
CA ARG A 302 -8.67 14.54 -8.61
C ARG A 302 -8.81 13.72 -9.89
N ARG A 303 -8.91 14.36 -11.05
CA ARG A 303 -8.98 13.67 -12.36
C ARG A 303 -7.71 12.90 -12.67
N GLN A 304 -6.54 13.45 -12.32
CA GLN A 304 -5.26 12.77 -12.51
C GLN A 304 -5.16 11.56 -11.57
N GLN A 305 -5.61 11.69 -10.32
CA GLN A 305 -5.69 10.58 -9.36
C GLN A 305 -6.56 9.44 -9.87
N VAL A 306 -7.78 9.75 -10.34
CA VAL A 306 -8.68 8.75 -10.92
C VAL A 306 -8.09 8.17 -12.19
N GLY A 307 -7.43 8.98 -13.03
CA GLY A 307 -6.73 8.52 -14.22
C GLY A 307 -5.69 7.44 -13.91
N VAL A 308 -4.88 7.62 -12.87
CA VAL A 308 -3.93 6.59 -12.41
C VAL A 308 -4.66 5.32 -11.97
N GLN A 309 -5.72 5.44 -11.17
CA GLN A 309 -6.47 4.27 -10.68
C GLN A 309 -7.18 3.48 -11.78
N VAL A 310 -7.61 4.14 -12.86
CA VAL A 310 -8.34 3.49 -13.97
C VAL A 310 -7.38 2.99 -15.08
N ALA A 311 -6.12 3.44 -15.09
CA ALA A 311 -5.14 3.07 -16.12
C ALA A 311 -4.96 1.55 -16.28
N GLY A 312 -4.83 0.81 -15.17
CA GLY A 312 -4.75 -0.65 -15.19
C GLY A 312 -6.01 -1.29 -15.78
N ALA A 313 -7.20 -0.81 -15.41
CA ALA A 313 -8.46 -1.31 -15.95
C ALA A 313 -8.59 -1.07 -17.46
N ILE A 314 -8.18 0.11 -17.95
CA ILE A 314 -8.17 0.42 -19.39
C ILE A 314 -7.24 -0.54 -20.12
N LEU A 315 -6.04 -0.78 -19.60
CA LEU A 315 -5.11 -1.73 -20.18
C LEU A 315 -5.70 -3.15 -20.20
N SER A 316 -6.41 -3.53 -19.13
CA SER A 316 -7.06 -4.83 -19.08
C SER A 316 -8.16 -4.97 -20.14
N VAL A 317 -8.94 -3.92 -20.38
CA VAL A 317 -9.92 -3.88 -21.47
C VAL A 317 -9.23 -4.01 -22.83
N VAL A 318 -8.14 -3.26 -23.06
CA VAL A 318 -7.35 -3.36 -24.31
C VAL A 318 -6.85 -4.78 -24.51
N PHE A 319 -6.29 -5.41 -23.47
CA PHE A 319 -5.83 -6.79 -23.53
C PHE A 319 -6.94 -7.78 -23.89
N CYS A 320 -8.11 -7.68 -23.25
CA CYS A 320 -9.27 -8.51 -23.58
C CYS A 320 -9.72 -8.30 -25.03
N CYS A 321 -9.76 -7.06 -25.51
CA CYS A 321 -10.14 -6.76 -26.88
C CYS A 321 -9.16 -7.36 -27.89
N LEU A 322 -7.85 -7.19 -27.66
CA LEU A 322 -6.80 -7.78 -28.49
C LEU A 322 -6.86 -9.31 -28.47
N LEU A 323 -7.20 -9.92 -27.33
CA LEU A 323 -7.37 -11.37 -27.22
C LEU A 323 -8.56 -11.85 -28.07
N PHE A 324 -9.70 -11.16 -28.06
CA PHE A 324 -10.84 -11.51 -28.94
C PHE A 324 -10.50 -11.37 -30.42
N VAL A 325 -9.79 -10.31 -30.81
CA VAL A 325 -9.33 -10.13 -32.20
C VAL A 325 -8.36 -11.23 -32.58
N LEU A 326 -7.43 -11.60 -31.69
CA LEU A 326 -6.48 -12.69 -31.92
C LEU A 326 -7.21 -14.03 -32.12
N LEU A 327 -8.18 -14.34 -31.26
CA LEU A 327 -8.97 -15.59 -31.39
C LEU A 327 -9.76 -15.63 -32.71
N ALA A 328 -10.29 -14.51 -33.19
CA ALA A 328 -11.01 -14.48 -34.47
C ALA A 328 -10.12 -14.81 -35.69
N VAL A 329 -8.80 -14.64 -35.58
CA VAL A 329 -7.84 -14.89 -36.67
C VAL A 329 -7.15 -16.25 -36.53
N LEU A 330 -7.02 -16.77 -35.31
CA LEU A 330 -6.32 -18.02 -35.03
C LEU A 330 -7.19 -19.26 -35.27
N HIS A 331 -6.55 -20.34 -35.73
CA HIS A 331 -7.23 -21.61 -35.90
C HIS A 331 -7.43 -22.33 -34.54
N PRO A 332 -8.59 -22.98 -34.29
CA PRO A 332 -8.89 -23.60 -32.99
C PRO A 332 -7.95 -24.72 -32.51
N SER A 333 -7.15 -25.26 -33.43
CA SER A 333 -6.15 -26.30 -33.16
C SER A 333 -4.87 -25.78 -32.50
N LEU A 334 -4.69 -24.47 -32.42
CA LEU A 334 -3.50 -23.88 -31.81
C LEU A 334 -3.62 -23.82 -30.27
N PRO A 335 -2.56 -24.12 -29.52
CA PRO A 335 -2.59 -24.08 -28.05
C PRO A 335 -2.87 -22.66 -27.51
N ILE A 336 -2.46 -21.63 -28.25
CA ILE A 336 -2.74 -20.22 -27.92
C ILE A 336 -4.25 -19.93 -27.96
N TYR A 337 -4.99 -20.58 -28.86
CA TYR A 337 -6.44 -20.43 -28.96
C TYR A 337 -7.15 -20.97 -27.72
N GLN A 338 -6.81 -22.19 -27.32
CA GLN A 338 -7.33 -22.84 -26.12
C GLN A 338 -6.91 -22.10 -24.83
N ALA A 339 -5.66 -21.64 -24.77
CA ALA A 339 -5.17 -20.80 -23.67
C ALA A 339 -5.96 -19.48 -23.57
N GLY A 340 -6.24 -18.81 -24.70
CA GLY A 340 -7.05 -17.59 -24.75
C GLY A 340 -8.47 -17.82 -24.23
N GLN A 341 -9.10 -18.93 -24.62
CA GLN A 341 -10.41 -19.32 -24.08
C GLN A 341 -10.36 -19.60 -22.57
N LEU A 342 -9.31 -20.26 -22.08
CA LEU A 342 -9.11 -20.52 -20.65
C LEU A 342 -8.96 -19.22 -19.84
N ILE A 343 -8.22 -18.23 -20.37
CA ILE A 343 -8.10 -16.89 -19.75
C ILE A 343 -9.47 -16.20 -19.69
N LEU A 344 -10.24 -16.24 -20.77
CA LEU A 344 -11.57 -15.61 -20.81
C LEU A 344 -12.55 -16.29 -19.85
N ALA A 345 -12.53 -17.62 -19.77
CA ALA A 345 -13.36 -18.40 -18.86
C ALA A 345 -13.07 -18.07 -17.39
N THR A 346 -11.79 -18.01 -17.01
CA THR A 346 -11.37 -17.67 -15.64
C THR A 346 -11.67 -16.21 -15.29
N THR A 347 -11.55 -15.30 -16.25
CA THR A 347 -11.88 -13.87 -16.05
C THR A 347 -13.39 -13.66 -15.86
N ARG A 348 -14.25 -14.39 -16.59
CA ARG A 348 -15.73 -14.42 -16.39
C ARG A 348 -16.13 -14.95 -15.02
N CYS A 349 -15.42 -15.97 -14.51
CA CYS A 349 -15.64 -16.50 -13.17
C CYS A 349 -15.20 -15.51 -12.07
N ALA A 350 -14.10 -14.77 -12.27
CA ALA A 350 -13.64 -13.78 -11.30
C ALA A 350 -14.61 -12.59 -11.17
N THR A 351 -15.23 -12.15 -12.28
CA THR A 351 -16.22 -11.05 -12.27
C THR A 351 -17.56 -11.47 -11.64
N THR A 352 -17.96 -12.74 -11.77
CA THR A 352 -19.17 -13.27 -11.11
C THR A 352 -18.95 -13.55 -9.62
N TRP A 353 -17.73 -13.86 -9.19
CA TRP A 353 -17.36 -13.99 -7.77
C TRP A 353 -17.38 -12.69 -6.97
N GLY A 354 -17.35 -11.53 -7.65
CA GLY A 354 -17.50 -10.21 -7.02
C GLY A 354 -18.94 -9.77 -6.76
N SER A 355 -19.95 -10.57 -7.15
CA SER A 355 -21.36 -10.27 -6.90
C SER A 355 -21.85 -10.98 -5.63
N PRO A 356 -22.35 -10.27 -4.60
CA PRO A 356 -22.87 -10.87 -3.36
C PRO A 356 -24.14 -11.72 -3.57
N THR A 357 -24.67 -11.76 -4.80
CA THR A 357 -26.00 -12.29 -5.13
C THR A 357 -26.04 -13.81 -5.25
N CYS A 358 -24.92 -14.51 -5.44
CA CYS A 358 -24.91 -15.98 -5.49
C CYS A 358 -24.73 -16.67 -4.13
N ALA A 359 -24.28 -15.95 -3.09
CA ALA A 359 -24.19 -16.50 -1.73
C ALA A 359 -25.54 -16.51 -1.00
N SER A 360 -26.50 -15.67 -1.40
CA SER A 360 -27.82 -15.58 -0.76
C SER A 360 -28.84 -16.61 -1.27
N ALA A 361 -28.56 -17.28 -2.39
CA ALA A 361 -29.47 -18.27 -2.98
C ALA A 361 -29.35 -19.68 -2.36
N ARG A 362 -28.27 -19.97 -1.60
CA ARG A 362 -28.11 -21.25 -0.87
C ARG A 362 -28.49 -21.18 0.61
N SER A 363 -28.62 -19.98 1.19
CA SER A 363 -28.92 -19.80 2.62
C SER A 363 -30.41 -19.55 2.92
N THR A 364 -31.23 -19.24 1.91
CA THR A 364 -32.68 -19.03 2.09
C THR A 364 -33.52 -20.31 1.96
N CYS A 365 -32.95 -21.41 1.46
CA CYS A 365 -33.67 -22.69 1.31
C CYS A 365 -33.62 -23.59 2.56
N SER A 366 -32.88 -23.23 3.61
CA SER A 366 -32.77 -24.03 4.85
C SER A 366 -33.50 -23.44 6.06
N ARG A 367 -34.30 -22.37 5.90
CA ARG A 367 -34.93 -21.67 7.04
C ARG A 367 -36.43 -21.35 6.92
N ARG A 368 -37.14 -21.83 5.90
CA ARG A 368 -38.61 -21.83 5.91
C ARG A 368 -39.14 -23.20 5.55
N GLY A 369 -39.54 -23.95 6.56
CA GLY A 369 -40.42 -25.09 6.40
C GLY A 369 -41.78 -24.59 5.93
N SER A 370 -42.02 -24.61 4.63
CA SER A 370 -43.36 -24.51 4.05
C SER A 370 -43.30 -24.98 2.59
N ALA A 371 -43.75 -26.21 2.37
CA ALA A 371 -43.94 -26.79 1.04
C ALA A 371 -45.15 -26.16 0.36
N SER A 372 -44.98 -25.01 -0.30
CA SER A 372 -46.03 -24.48 -1.20
C SER A 372 -45.57 -23.47 -2.27
N ALA A 373 -44.29 -23.10 -2.34
CA ALA A 373 -43.81 -22.11 -3.32
C ALA A 373 -42.65 -22.66 -4.17
N CYS A 374 -42.94 -23.65 -5.02
CA CYS A 374 -42.03 -24.13 -6.05
C CYS A 374 -42.81 -24.41 -7.34
N SER A 375 -43.31 -23.35 -7.98
CA SER A 375 -43.89 -23.41 -9.31
C SER A 375 -43.34 -22.25 -10.14
N GLY A 376 -42.14 -22.40 -10.71
CA GLY A 376 -41.54 -21.31 -11.49
C GLY A 376 -40.20 -21.56 -12.19
N CYS A 377 -39.71 -22.80 -12.31
CA CYS A 377 -38.52 -23.07 -13.13
C CYS A 377 -38.83 -24.11 -14.23
N PRO A 378 -38.46 -23.87 -15.51
CA PRO A 378 -38.67 -24.83 -16.58
C PRO A 378 -37.77 -26.05 -16.36
N ARG A 379 -38.35 -27.25 -16.37
CA ARG A 379 -37.58 -28.50 -16.40
C ARG A 379 -36.86 -28.65 -17.76
N PRO A 380 -35.63 -29.16 -17.79
CA PRO A 380 -34.99 -29.54 -19.03
C PRO A 380 -35.76 -30.75 -19.61
N ARG A 381 -36.18 -30.65 -20.88
CA ARG A 381 -36.71 -31.79 -21.62
C ARG A 381 -35.55 -32.75 -21.88
N SER A 382 -35.66 -33.96 -21.35
CA SER A 382 -34.91 -35.11 -21.80
C SER A 382 -35.47 -35.61 -23.13
N ARG A 383 -34.62 -35.69 -24.14
CA ARG A 383 -34.56 -36.78 -25.10
C ARG A 383 -33.24 -36.73 -25.85
#